data_AF-A0A4S5CQ76-F1
#
_entry.id   AF-A0A4S5CQ76-F1
#
_cell.length_a   1.000
_cell.length_b   1.000
_cell.length_c   1.000
_cell.angle_alpha   90.00
_cell.angle_beta   90.00
_cell.angle_gamma   90.00
#
_symmetry.space_group_name_H-M   'P 1'
#
loop_
_entity.id
_entity.type
_entity.pdbx_description
1 polymer ?
#
loop_
_entity_poly.entity_id
_entity_poly.type
_entity_poly.pdbx_seq_one_letter_code
_entity_poly.pdbx_strand_id
1 'polypeptide(L)'
;MNIDPALALHLLHRCALGTLATHARDPQGFPYPTVVPFAPDASHRPVILVSGLAEHTRNLAADPRAGFLVVDASGGDVLNAERATLLGRFVPLGDDPHVTARYLRYEPDAARYLALGDFTFWALDVERLRYIGGFGRMGWVDGTHLDALPPLAFDEEQALWDAYDGGAARRDGLELLGVDRHGADWRHEGRRVRTPFDTPLADAGALRERLIACARDVT
;
A
#
# COMPACT_ATOMS: atom_id res chain seq x y z
N MET A 1 -22.57 1.83 9.93
CA MET A 1 -22.01 0.47 10.14
C MET A 1 -20.51 0.63 10.29
N ASN A 2 -20.00 0.36 11.49
CA ASN A 2 -18.56 0.32 11.72
C ASN A 2 -18.04 -0.98 11.10
N ILE A 3 -17.04 -0.87 10.25
CA ILE A 3 -16.33 -2.01 9.69
C ILE A 3 -14.97 -2.08 10.37
N ASP A 4 -14.45 -3.28 10.56
CA ASP A 4 -13.11 -3.48 11.09
C ASP A 4 -12.08 -2.83 10.13
N PRO A 5 -11.30 -1.83 10.59
CA PRO A 5 -10.26 -1.19 9.79
C PRO A 5 -9.24 -2.17 9.19
N ALA A 6 -8.97 -3.29 9.87
CA ALA A 6 -8.01 -4.31 9.41
C ALA A 6 -8.39 -4.87 8.02
N LEU A 7 -9.68 -4.94 7.69
CA LEU A 7 -10.14 -5.39 6.37
C LEU A 7 -9.66 -4.46 5.25
N ALA A 8 -9.73 -3.14 5.47
CA ALA A 8 -9.27 -2.15 4.50
C ALA A 8 -7.74 -2.13 4.41
N LEU A 9 -7.05 -2.26 5.55
CA LEU A 9 -5.60 -2.37 5.62
C LEU A 9 -5.10 -3.59 4.82
N HIS A 10 -5.64 -4.78 5.07
CA HIS A 10 -5.22 -5.98 4.32
C HIS A 10 -5.53 -5.89 2.82
N LEU A 11 -6.61 -5.22 2.43
CA LEU A 11 -6.88 -4.94 1.03
C LEU A 11 -5.82 -4.05 0.39
N LEU A 12 -5.43 -2.95 1.05
CA LEU A 12 -4.37 -2.06 0.56
C LEU A 12 -3.05 -2.82 0.34
N HIS A 13 -2.72 -3.73 1.25
CA HIS A 13 -1.44 -4.44 1.24
C HIS A 13 -1.35 -5.59 0.21
N ARG A 14 -2.47 -6.17 -0.23
CA ARG A 14 -2.46 -7.19 -1.30
C ARG A 14 -2.66 -6.63 -2.72
N CYS A 15 -3.19 -5.41 -2.85
CA CYS A 15 -3.34 -4.78 -4.16
C CYS A 15 -2.01 -4.19 -4.64
N ALA A 16 -1.62 -4.45 -5.90
CA ALA A 16 -0.43 -3.85 -6.51
C ALA A 16 -0.71 -2.54 -7.26
N LEU A 17 -1.95 -2.39 -7.74
CA LEU A 17 -2.39 -1.25 -8.53
C LEU A 17 -3.55 -0.55 -7.83
N GLY A 18 -3.63 0.76 -7.99
CA GLY A 18 -4.79 1.54 -7.61
C GLY A 18 -5.20 2.50 -8.71
N THR A 19 -6.46 2.90 -8.70
CA THR A 19 -6.98 3.95 -9.57
C THR A 19 -7.00 5.26 -8.81
N LEU A 20 -6.09 6.16 -9.19
CA LEU A 20 -6.00 7.53 -8.72
C LEU A 20 -6.99 8.41 -9.49
N ALA A 21 -7.93 9.04 -8.78
CA ALA A 21 -8.86 10.02 -9.33
C ALA A 21 -8.49 11.43 -8.83
N THR A 22 -8.02 12.27 -9.75
CA THR A 22 -7.62 13.66 -9.47
C THR A 22 -8.64 14.66 -10.05
N HIS A 23 -8.56 15.93 -9.65
CA HIS A 23 -9.36 16.99 -10.26
C HIS A 23 -8.72 17.43 -11.59
N ALA A 24 -9.42 17.22 -12.71
CA ALA A 24 -8.92 17.66 -14.02
C ALA A 24 -8.78 19.19 -14.06
N ARG A 25 -7.63 19.68 -14.53
CA ARG A 25 -7.44 21.12 -14.80
C ARG A 25 -8.16 21.59 -16.07
N ASP A 26 -8.34 20.70 -17.04
CA ASP A 26 -9.05 20.95 -18.30
C ASP A 26 -9.62 19.64 -18.89
N PRO A 27 -10.93 19.53 -19.19
CA PRO A 27 -11.98 20.47 -18.80
C PRO A 27 -12.18 20.48 -17.27
N GLN A 28 -12.36 21.68 -16.70
CA GLN A 28 -12.61 21.82 -15.26
C GLN A 28 -13.94 21.15 -14.84
N GLY A 29 -13.97 20.66 -13.60
CA GLY A 29 -15.16 20.03 -13.01
C GLY A 29 -15.28 18.52 -13.23
N PHE A 30 -14.40 17.94 -14.05
CA PHE A 30 -14.35 16.50 -14.29
C PHE A 30 -13.30 15.80 -13.39
N PRO A 31 -13.58 14.59 -12.90
CA PRO A 31 -12.54 13.74 -12.32
C PRO A 31 -11.65 13.15 -13.43
N TYR A 32 -10.37 13.00 -13.15
CA TYR A 32 -9.40 12.34 -14.03
C TYR A 32 -8.89 11.05 -13.36
N PRO A 33 -9.47 9.89 -13.68
CA PRO A 33 -9.00 8.59 -13.20
C PRO A 33 -7.80 8.10 -14.01
N THR A 34 -6.81 7.52 -13.33
CA THR A 34 -5.64 6.88 -13.94
C THR A 34 -5.17 5.71 -13.06
N VAL A 35 -4.63 4.67 -13.67
CA VAL A 35 -4.08 3.52 -12.93
C VAL A 35 -2.61 3.77 -12.63
N VAL A 36 -2.21 3.57 -11.38
CA VAL A 36 -0.84 3.71 -10.93
C VAL A 36 -0.42 2.52 -10.06
N PRO A 37 0.84 2.04 -10.16
CA PRO A 37 1.41 1.17 -9.14
C PRO A 37 1.58 1.96 -7.84
N PHE A 38 1.53 1.26 -6.70
CA PHE A 38 1.74 1.88 -5.40
C PHE A 38 2.34 0.90 -4.38
N ALA A 39 2.98 1.46 -3.35
CA ALA A 39 3.45 0.72 -2.18
C ALA A 39 2.85 1.36 -0.92
N PRO A 40 2.30 0.60 0.03
CA PRO A 40 1.95 1.14 1.34
C PRO A 40 3.23 1.57 2.10
N ASP A 41 3.24 2.75 2.72
CA ASP A 41 4.28 3.11 3.68
C ASP A 41 4.06 2.46 5.06
N ALA A 42 4.91 2.78 6.03
CA ALA A 42 4.81 2.26 7.40
C ALA A 42 3.54 2.69 8.15
N SER A 43 2.84 3.71 7.65
CA SER A 43 1.54 4.20 8.17
C SER A 43 0.36 3.77 7.27
N HIS A 44 0.56 2.77 6.41
CA HIS A 44 -0.44 2.24 5.48
C HIS A 44 -0.94 3.24 4.42
N ARG A 45 -0.23 4.36 4.21
CA ARG A 45 -0.57 5.32 3.15
C ARG A 45 -0.14 4.78 1.79
N PRO A 46 -1.01 4.82 0.76
CA PRO A 46 -0.58 4.56 -0.61
C PRO A 46 0.48 5.57 -1.05
N VAL A 47 1.70 5.09 -1.29
CA VAL A 47 2.79 5.86 -1.90
C VAL A 47 2.84 5.55 -3.39
N ILE A 48 2.91 6.59 -4.22
CA ILE A 48 3.05 6.50 -5.67
C ILE A 48 4.32 7.23 -6.11
N LEU A 49 4.93 6.75 -7.20
CA LEU A 49 6.02 7.44 -7.90
C LEU A 49 5.48 8.05 -9.20
N VAL A 50 5.54 9.36 -9.34
CA VAL A 50 4.90 10.07 -10.45
C VAL A 50 5.86 11.04 -11.16
N SER A 51 5.79 11.10 -12.49
CA SER A 51 6.55 12.07 -13.30
C SER A 51 5.95 13.47 -13.16
N GLY A 52 6.79 14.50 -13.08
CA GLY A 52 6.36 15.91 -13.11
C GLY A 52 5.64 16.30 -14.41
N LEU A 53 5.77 15.51 -15.48
CA LEU A 53 5.12 15.76 -16.76
C LEU A 53 3.71 15.15 -16.86
N ALA A 54 3.37 14.19 -15.99
CA ALA A 54 2.11 13.48 -16.06
C ALA A 54 0.92 14.36 -15.66
N GLU A 55 -0.23 14.14 -16.32
CA GLU A 55 -1.42 14.97 -16.05
C GLU A 55 -1.95 14.82 -14.63
N HIS A 56 -1.92 13.60 -14.07
CA HIS A 56 -2.31 13.39 -12.68
C HIS A 56 -1.40 14.12 -11.69
N THR A 57 -0.09 14.25 -11.97
CA THR A 57 0.84 14.99 -11.12
C THR A 57 0.55 16.48 -11.15
N ARG A 58 0.33 17.04 -12.34
CA ARG A 58 -0.04 18.45 -12.49
C ARG A 58 -1.43 18.74 -11.90
N ASN A 59 -2.36 17.78 -11.96
CA ASN A 59 -3.65 17.88 -11.27
C ASN A 59 -3.45 17.94 -9.75
N LEU A 60 -2.67 17.02 -9.17
CA LEU A 60 -2.37 17.00 -7.73
C LEU A 60 -1.65 18.26 -7.25
N ALA A 61 -0.75 18.82 -8.07
CA ALA A 61 -0.08 20.07 -7.75
C ALA A 61 -1.05 21.26 -7.70
N ALA A 62 -2.11 21.25 -8.51
CA ALA A 62 -3.14 22.30 -8.52
C ALA A 62 -4.19 22.09 -7.42
N ASP A 63 -4.60 20.85 -7.16
CA ASP A 63 -5.51 20.46 -6.08
C ASP A 63 -5.09 19.09 -5.53
N PRO A 64 -4.54 19.01 -4.31
CA PRO A 64 -4.02 17.77 -3.76
C PRO A 64 -5.14 16.78 -3.37
N ARG A 65 -6.41 17.20 -3.37
CA ARG A 65 -7.53 16.33 -3.04
C ARG A 65 -7.70 15.26 -4.11
N ALA A 66 -7.81 14.01 -3.68
CA ALA A 66 -7.95 12.89 -4.59
C ALA A 66 -8.81 11.76 -4.00
N GLY A 67 -9.37 10.96 -4.91
CA GLY A 67 -9.86 9.62 -4.59
C GLY A 67 -8.83 8.58 -5.01
N PHE A 68 -8.71 7.48 -4.26
CA PHE A 68 -7.88 6.34 -4.62
C PHE A 68 -8.66 5.05 -4.42
N LEU A 69 -8.87 4.29 -5.49
CA LEU A 69 -9.62 3.04 -5.48
C LEU A 69 -8.66 1.86 -5.57
N VAL A 70 -8.77 0.93 -4.62
CA VAL A 70 -8.19 -0.41 -4.71
C VAL A 70 -9.29 -1.44 -4.78
N VAL A 71 -9.06 -2.51 -5.55
CA VAL A 71 -10.00 -3.60 -5.75
C VAL A 71 -9.24 -4.91 -5.90
N ASP A 72 -9.72 -5.95 -5.22
CA ASP A 72 -9.31 -7.34 -5.45
C ASP A 72 -10.51 -8.08 -6.06
N ALA A 73 -10.54 -8.10 -7.40
CA ALA A 73 -11.56 -8.79 -8.18
C ALA A 73 -10.96 -9.97 -8.97
N SER A 74 -10.02 -10.70 -8.35
CA SER A 74 -9.32 -11.84 -8.96
C SER A 74 -10.26 -12.94 -9.50
N GLY A 75 -11.50 -13.03 -9.00
CA GLY A 75 -12.55 -13.94 -9.49
C GLY A 75 -13.46 -13.40 -10.60
N GLY A 76 -13.22 -12.18 -11.12
CA GLY A 76 -14.00 -11.56 -12.20
C GLY A 76 -15.35 -10.96 -11.79
N ASP A 77 -15.91 -11.37 -10.64
CA ASP A 77 -17.13 -10.78 -10.08
C ASP A 77 -16.82 -9.51 -9.27
N VAL A 78 -16.74 -8.39 -9.98
CA VAL A 78 -16.45 -7.08 -9.38
C VAL A 78 -17.53 -6.65 -8.40
N LEU A 79 -18.79 -7.11 -8.51
CA LEU A 79 -19.86 -6.68 -7.59
C LEU A 79 -19.71 -7.30 -6.20
N ASN A 80 -19.22 -8.54 -6.15
CA ASN A 80 -18.92 -9.23 -4.89
C ASN A 80 -17.46 -9.08 -4.42
N ALA A 81 -16.58 -8.50 -5.24
CA ALA A 81 -15.19 -8.22 -4.92
C ALA A 81 -15.01 -7.26 -3.74
N GLU A 82 -13.89 -7.43 -3.03
CA GLU A 82 -13.45 -6.49 -2.01
C GLU A 82 -12.88 -5.23 -2.67
N ARG A 83 -13.30 -4.07 -2.20
CA ARG A 83 -12.83 -2.76 -2.69
C ARG A 83 -12.83 -1.72 -1.59
N ALA A 84 -11.87 -0.81 -1.67
CA ALA A 84 -11.81 0.36 -0.82
C ALA A 84 -11.63 1.62 -1.68
N THR A 85 -12.45 2.63 -1.42
CA THR A 85 -12.26 3.97 -1.97
C THR A 85 -11.77 4.88 -0.85
N LEU A 86 -10.53 5.31 -0.96
CA LEU A 86 -9.88 6.23 -0.04
C LEU A 86 -10.07 7.65 -0.56
N LEU A 87 -10.31 8.58 0.36
CA LEU A 87 -10.41 10.00 0.10
C LEU A 87 -9.41 10.73 0.99
N GLY A 88 -8.70 11.68 0.43
CA GLY A 88 -7.69 12.43 1.18
C GLY A 88 -6.91 13.38 0.30
N ARG A 89 -5.68 13.67 0.73
CA ARG A 89 -4.77 14.58 0.04
C ARG A 89 -3.45 13.90 -0.25
N PHE A 90 -2.97 13.97 -1.48
CA PHE A 90 -1.62 13.52 -1.78
C PHE A 90 -0.61 14.61 -1.38
N VAL A 91 0.43 14.20 -0.65
CA VAL A 91 1.52 15.05 -0.19
C VAL A 91 2.85 14.54 -0.74
N PRO A 92 3.73 15.41 -1.24
CA PRO A 92 5.06 15.01 -1.67
C PRO A 92 5.90 14.57 -0.47
N LEU A 93 6.68 13.49 -0.63
CA LEU A 93 7.50 12.91 0.45
C LEU A 93 8.96 13.40 0.46
N GLY A 94 9.39 14.13 -0.58
CA GLY A 94 10.78 14.55 -0.74
C GLY A 94 11.72 13.37 -1.01
N ASP A 95 13.02 13.60 -0.81
CA ASP A 95 14.08 12.64 -1.14
C ASP A 95 14.45 11.78 0.08
N ASP A 96 13.47 11.01 0.58
CA ASP A 96 13.69 10.08 1.68
C ASP A 96 14.24 8.73 1.14
N PRO A 97 15.47 8.32 1.49
CA PRO A 97 16.03 7.05 1.08
C PRO A 97 15.24 5.84 1.60
N HIS A 98 14.55 5.96 2.73
CA HIS A 98 13.73 4.90 3.31
C HIS A 98 12.48 4.65 2.47
N VAL A 99 11.83 5.72 2.00
CA VAL A 99 10.70 5.64 1.06
C VAL A 99 11.16 4.98 -0.24
N THR A 100 12.32 5.38 -0.75
CA THR A 100 12.90 4.83 -1.99
C THR A 100 13.18 3.34 -1.84
N ALA A 101 13.90 2.93 -0.79
CA ALA A 101 14.23 1.54 -0.53
C ALA A 101 12.97 0.67 -0.40
N ARG A 102 11.98 1.13 0.39
CA ARG A 102 10.72 0.42 0.56
C ARG A 102 9.96 0.31 -0.76
N TYR A 103 9.78 1.41 -1.49
CA TYR A 103 9.04 1.41 -2.75
C TYR A 103 9.68 0.47 -3.78
N LEU A 104 11.01 0.46 -3.89
CA LEU A 104 11.73 -0.45 -4.81
C LEU A 104 11.62 -1.93 -4.43
N ARG A 105 11.35 -2.27 -3.16
CA ARG A 105 10.98 -3.65 -2.80
C ARG A 105 9.67 -4.04 -3.48
N TYR A 106 8.66 -3.16 -3.50
CA TYR A 106 7.34 -3.40 -4.11
C TYR A 106 7.32 -3.24 -5.64
N GLU A 107 8.10 -2.30 -6.18
CA GLU A 107 8.11 -1.95 -7.61
C GLU A 107 9.57 -1.79 -8.11
N PRO A 108 10.33 -2.88 -8.31
CA PRO A 108 11.75 -2.83 -8.68
C PRO A 108 12.04 -2.04 -9.97
N ASP A 109 11.13 -2.16 -10.94
CA ASP A 109 11.23 -1.45 -12.22
C ASP A 109 11.21 0.08 -12.07
N ALA A 110 10.76 0.60 -10.92
CA ALA A 110 10.71 2.03 -10.67
C ALA A 110 12.10 2.70 -10.58
N ALA A 111 13.16 1.92 -10.37
CA ALA A 111 14.55 2.42 -10.39
C ALA A 111 14.88 3.14 -11.71
N ARG A 112 14.33 2.67 -12.84
CA ARG A 112 14.54 3.31 -14.15
C ARG A 112 13.91 4.69 -14.25
N TYR A 113 12.80 4.92 -13.54
CA TYR A 113 12.09 6.20 -13.54
C TYR A 113 12.78 7.21 -12.62
N LEU A 114 13.26 6.75 -11.46
CA LEU A 114 14.09 7.58 -10.57
C LEU A 114 15.34 8.09 -11.28
N ALA A 115 15.96 7.26 -12.13
CA ALA A 115 17.13 7.65 -12.92
C ALA A 115 16.87 8.78 -13.95
N LEU A 116 15.61 9.06 -14.29
CA LEU A 116 15.24 10.17 -15.18
C LEU A 116 15.26 11.54 -14.47
N GLY A 117 15.13 11.55 -13.14
CA GLY A 117 15.23 12.75 -12.30
C GLY A 117 13.97 13.62 -12.24
N ASP A 118 12.92 13.34 -13.03
CA ASP A 118 11.65 14.08 -12.99
C ASP A 118 10.53 13.37 -12.20
N PHE A 119 10.82 12.20 -11.62
CA PHE A 119 9.87 11.43 -10.82
C PHE A 119 10.01 11.74 -9.32
N THR A 120 8.88 11.91 -8.64
CA THR A 120 8.82 12.23 -7.21
C THR A 120 7.82 11.33 -6.49
N PHE A 121 8.08 11.05 -5.21
CA PHE A 121 7.19 10.26 -4.37
C PHE A 121 6.10 11.12 -3.73
N TRP A 122 4.87 10.61 -3.75
CA TRP A 122 3.71 11.22 -3.09
C TRP A 122 2.97 10.16 -2.29
N ALA A 123 2.54 10.50 -1.08
CA ALA A 123 1.68 9.65 -0.25
C ALA A 123 0.28 10.24 -0.15
N LEU A 124 -0.74 9.38 -0.15
CA LEU A 124 -2.10 9.78 0.21
C LEU A 124 -2.25 9.84 1.73
N ASP A 125 -2.37 11.05 2.28
CA ASP A 125 -2.89 11.25 3.63
C ASP A 125 -4.38 10.95 3.62
N VAL A 126 -4.72 9.74 4.11
CA VAL A 126 -6.08 9.21 4.12
C VAL A 126 -6.91 9.98 5.15
N GLU A 127 -7.97 10.65 4.72
CA GLU A 127 -8.91 11.33 5.62
C GLU A 127 -10.06 10.39 6.01
N ARG A 128 -10.53 9.60 5.05
CA ARG A 128 -11.57 8.60 5.25
C ARG A 128 -11.55 7.61 4.10
N LEU A 129 -12.04 6.40 4.36
CA LEU A 129 -12.22 5.39 3.32
C LEU A 129 -13.57 4.69 3.44
N ARG A 130 -14.07 4.27 2.28
CA ARG A 130 -15.28 3.46 2.14
C ARG A 130 -14.86 2.05 1.74
N TYR A 131 -15.09 1.08 2.62
CA TYR A 131 -14.85 -0.32 2.33
C TYR A 131 -16.13 -1.04 1.92
N ILE A 132 -16.00 -1.96 0.97
CA ILE A 132 -17.02 -2.92 0.54
C ILE A 132 -16.34 -4.29 0.44
N GLY A 133 -16.79 -5.27 1.22
CA GLY A 133 -16.26 -6.63 1.27
C GLY A 133 -17.23 -7.68 0.72
N GLY A 134 -17.94 -7.33 -0.36
CA GLY A 134 -19.06 -8.09 -0.89
C GLY A 134 -20.42 -7.66 -0.36
N PHE A 135 -21.45 -8.46 -0.62
CA PHE A 135 -22.84 -8.12 -0.32
C PHE A 135 -23.08 -7.90 1.18
N GLY A 136 -23.66 -6.75 1.54
CA GLY A 136 -24.02 -6.41 2.92
C GLY A 136 -22.87 -6.03 3.86
N ARG A 137 -21.60 -6.21 3.46
CA ARG A 137 -20.40 -5.89 4.27
C ARG A 137 -19.78 -4.58 3.80
N MET A 138 -20.22 -3.46 4.38
CA MET A 138 -19.73 -2.13 3.98
C MET A 138 -19.70 -1.14 5.15
N GLY A 139 -18.61 -0.42 5.31
CA GLY A 139 -18.46 0.61 6.35
C GLY A 139 -17.64 1.81 5.90
N TRP A 140 -17.76 2.90 6.65
CA TRP A 140 -16.79 4.01 6.56
C TRP A 140 -15.77 3.81 7.68
N VAL A 141 -14.51 4.07 7.37
CA VAL A 141 -13.41 4.13 8.35
C VAL A 141 -12.82 5.53 8.26
N ASP A 142 -12.63 6.17 9.41
CA ASP A 142 -11.89 7.43 9.51
C ASP A 142 -10.40 7.13 9.31
N GLY A 143 -9.69 7.98 8.56
CA GLY A 143 -8.26 7.78 8.30
C GLY A 143 -7.43 7.67 9.57
N THR A 144 -7.80 8.40 10.65
CA THR A 144 -7.10 8.32 11.94
C THR A 144 -7.36 7.02 12.70
N HIS A 145 -8.29 6.20 12.23
CA HIS A 145 -8.64 4.90 12.80
C HIS A 145 -8.23 3.74 11.89
N LEU A 146 -7.48 3.98 10.81
CA LEU A 146 -6.99 2.90 9.93
C LEU A 146 -6.05 1.95 10.68
N ASP A 147 -5.13 2.52 11.46
CA ASP A 147 -4.32 1.80 12.44
C ASP A 147 -4.16 2.66 13.69
N ALA A 148 -4.34 2.04 14.86
CA ALA A 148 -4.14 2.68 16.16
C ALA A 148 -2.75 2.43 16.74
N LEU A 149 -1.97 1.53 16.13
CA LEU A 149 -0.61 1.23 16.56
C LEU A 149 0.39 2.22 15.95
N PRO A 150 1.51 2.47 16.65
CA PRO A 150 2.61 3.21 16.04
C PRO A 150 3.18 2.43 14.84
N PRO A 151 3.53 3.13 13.75
CA PRO A 151 4.25 2.53 12.63
C PRO A 151 5.48 1.74 13.08
N LEU A 152 5.76 0.64 12.39
CA LEU A 152 7.03 -0.06 12.57
C LEU A 152 8.17 0.86 12.08
N ALA A 153 9.19 1.10 12.90
CA ALA A 153 10.29 1.96 12.51
C ALA A 153 11.10 1.31 11.37
N PHE A 154 11.79 2.12 10.58
CA PHE A 154 12.58 1.64 9.45
C PHE A 154 13.62 0.60 9.87
N ASP A 155 14.40 0.87 10.92
CA ASP A 155 15.44 -0.05 11.39
C ASP A 155 14.85 -1.36 11.94
N GLU A 156 13.65 -1.30 12.55
CA GLU A 156 12.94 -2.50 12.99
C GLU A 156 12.51 -3.35 11.80
N GLU A 157 11.91 -2.74 10.77
CA GLU A 157 11.52 -3.45 9.55
C GLU A 157 12.74 -4.01 8.82
N GLN A 158 13.83 -3.24 8.73
CA GLN A 158 15.06 -3.68 8.07
C GLN A 158 15.66 -4.90 8.79
N ALA A 159 15.68 -4.91 10.13
CA ALA A 159 16.15 -6.06 10.90
C ALA A 159 15.28 -7.32 10.67
N LEU A 160 13.97 -7.16 10.50
CA LEU A 160 13.06 -8.26 10.15
C LEU A 160 13.33 -8.78 8.73
N TRP A 161 13.58 -7.87 7.79
CA TRP A 161 13.92 -8.22 6.42
C TRP A 161 15.26 -8.98 6.35
N ASP A 162 16.31 -8.47 7.01
CA ASP A 162 17.62 -9.13 7.08
C ASP A 162 17.52 -10.52 7.73
N ALA A 163 16.69 -10.65 8.78
CA ALA A 163 16.46 -11.92 9.45
C ALA A 163 15.76 -12.96 8.57
N TYR A 164 14.87 -12.52 7.67
CA TYR A 164 14.25 -13.38 6.67
C TYR A 164 15.25 -13.76 5.58
N ASP A 165 15.92 -12.78 4.97
CA ASP A 165 16.81 -12.99 3.82
C ASP A 165 18.03 -13.86 4.16
N GLY A 166 18.59 -13.69 5.36
CA GLY A 166 19.67 -14.53 5.88
C GLY A 166 19.20 -15.84 6.54
N GLY A 167 17.89 -16.09 6.60
CA GLY A 167 17.29 -17.19 7.36
C GLY A 167 16.95 -18.41 6.51
N ALA A 168 16.81 -19.57 7.17
CA ALA A 168 16.43 -20.83 6.53
C ALA A 168 14.96 -20.86 6.00
N ALA A 169 14.16 -19.84 6.31
CA ALA A 169 12.80 -19.71 5.79
C ALA A 169 12.74 -19.02 4.43
N ARG A 170 13.84 -18.41 3.98
CA ARG A 170 13.95 -17.87 2.61
C ARG A 170 13.83 -19.03 1.62
N ARG A 171 13.08 -18.82 0.56
CA ARG A 171 12.96 -19.75 -0.58
C ARG A 171 12.89 -18.98 -1.89
N ASP A 172 13.38 -19.60 -2.96
CA ASP A 172 13.37 -18.99 -4.28
C ASP A 172 11.92 -18.72 -4.75
N GLY A 173 11.72 -17.57 -5.39
CA GLY A 173 10.40 -17.14 -5.87
C GLY A 173 9.46 -16.56 -4.79
N LEU A 174 9.91 -16.47 -3.54
CA LEU A 174 9.22 -15.77 -2.46
C LEU A 174 10.07 -14.58 -2.00
N GLU A 175 9.60 -13.36 -2.25
CA GLU A 175 10.31 -12.13 -1.88
C GLU A 175 9.51 -11.37 -0.83
N LEU A 176 10.18 -10.97 0.25
CA LEU A 176 9.57 -10.12 1.27
C LEU A 176 9.57 -8.65 0.81
N LEU A 177 8.38 -8.04 0.74
CA LEU A 177 8.18 -6.67 0.27
C LEU A 177 8.14 -5.67 1.42
N GLY A 178 7.44 -6.03 2.49
CA GLY A 178 7.31 -5.21 3.69
C GLY A 178 6.67 -5.97 4.83
N VAL A 179 6.88 -5.44 6.03
CA VAL A 179 6.31 -5.96 7.28
C VAL A 179 5.70 -4.80 8.04
N ASP A 180 4.56 -5.05 8.66
CA ASP A 180 3.94 -4.13 9.60
C ASP A 180 3.38 -4.90 10.80
N ARG A 181 2.70 -4.21 11.71
CA ARG A 181 2.19 -4.78 12.95
C ARG A 181 1.10 -5.83 12.72
N HIS A 182 0.47 -5.85 11.54
CA HIS A 182 -0.68 -6.68 11.19
C HIS A 182 -0.34 -7.83 10.23
N GLY A 183 0.88 -7.93 9.72
CA GLY A 183 1.24 -8.95 8.74
C GLY A 183 2.48 -8.67 7.91
N ALA A 184 2.68 -9.53 6.92
CA ALA A 184 3.79 -9.45 5.97
C ALA A 184 3.31 -9.48 4.52
N ASP A 185 3.91 -8.64 3.70
CA ASP A 185 3.67 -8.53 2.26
C ASP A 185 4.75 -9.29 1.49
N TRP A 186 4.31 -10.11 0.55
CA TRP A 186 5.16 -10.97 -0.24
C TRP A 186 4.93 -10.75 -1.72
N ARG A 187 5.95 -11.00 -2.52
CA ARG A 187 5.80 -11.32 -3.94
C ARG A 187 6.01 -12.81 -4.10
N HIS A 188 4.99 -13.49 -4.62
CA HIS A 188 5.01 -14.92 -4.92
C HIS A 188 4.44 -15.11 -6.32
N GLU A 189 5.18 -15.78 -7.21
CA GLU A 189 4.82 -15.96 -8.63
C GLU A 189 4.42 -14.65 -9.34
N GLY A 190 5.13 -13.56 -9.03
CA GLY A 190 4.87 -12.23 -9.60
C GLY A 190 3.63 -11.52 -9.05
N ARG A 191 2.92 -12.12 -8.09
CA ARG A 191 1.73 -11.54 -7.45
C ARG A 191 2.05 -11.03 -6.05
N ARG A 192 1.45 -9.90 -5.68
CA ARG A 192 1.48 -9.39 -4.30
C ARG A 192 0.53 -10.23 -3.45
N VAL A 193 1.02 -10.76 -2.34
CA VAL A 193 0.27 -11.60 -1.39
C VAL A 193 0.46 -11.02 0.01
N ARG A 194 -0.61 -10.96 0.79
CA ARG A 194 -0.58 -10.56 2.20
C ARG A 194 -0.81 -11.77 3.08
N THR A 195 0.09 -12.03 4.03
CA THR A 195 -0.19 -12.96 5.13
C THR A 195 -0.56 -12.14 6.37
N PRO A 196 -1.84 -12.11 6.79
CA PRO A 196 -2.24 -11.41 8.00
C PRO A 196 -1.75 -12.15 9.25
N PHE A 197 -1.47 -11.41 10.32
CA PHE A 197 -1.29 -11.97 11.65
C PHE A 197 -2.63 -12.09 12.37
N ASP A 198 -2.82 -13.15 13.17
CA ASP A 198 -4.08 -13.37 13.90
C ASP A 198 -4.43 -12.20 14.83
N THR A 199 -3.41 -11.54 15.36
CA THR A 199 -3.52 -10.33 16.18
C THR A 199 -2.35 -9.39 15.86
N PRO A 200 -2.52 -8.07 15.96
CA PRO A 200 -1.44 -7.13 15.78
C PRO A 200 -0.32 -7.33 16.82
N LEU A 201 0.94 -7.26 16.40
CA LEU A 201 2.12 -7.55 17.24
C LEU A 201 2.96 -6.31 17.50
N ALA A 202 3.07 -5.90 18.77
CA ALA A 202 3.86 -4.75 19.20
C ALA A 202 5.34 -5.09 19.52
N ASP A 203 5.66 -6.35 19.79
CA ASP A 203 7.00 -6.80 20.15
C ASP A 203 7.81 -7.24 18.91
N ALA A 204 9.05 -6.77 18.79
CA ALA A 204 9.92 -7.07 17.66
C ALA A 204 10.32 -8.56 17.59
N GLY A 205 10.50 -9.21 18.74
CA GLY A 205 10.79 -10.64 18.82
C GLY A 205 9.62 -11.48 18.31
N ALA A 206 8.41 -11.17 18.80
CA ALA A 206 7.17 -11.81 18.36
C ALA A 206 6.90 -11.57 16.86
N LEU A 207 7.15 -10.36 16.34
CA LEU A 207 7.06 -10.05 14.92
C LEU A 207 8.00 -10.93 14.10
N ARG A 208 9.26 -11.07 14.54
CA ARG A 208 10.26 -11.91 13.86
C ARG A 208 9.84 -13.37 13.82
N GLU A 209 9.45 -13.93 14.96
CA GLU A 209 9.01 -15.33 15.03
C GLU A 209 7.80 -15.57 14.13
N ARG A 210 6.82 -14.66 14.17
CA ARG A 210 5.61 -14.76 13.35
C ARG A 210 5.90 -14.63 11.86
N LEU A 211 6.74 -13.67 11.46
CA LEU A 211 7.18 -13.48 10.07
C LEU A 211 7.78 -14.76 9.49
N ILE A 212 8.74 -15.36 10.22
CA ILE A 212 9.43 -16.58 9.81
C ILE A 212 8.49 -17.78 9.73
N ALA A 213 7.50 -17.86 10.63
CA ALA A 213 6.46 -18.87 10.55
C ALA A 213 5.59 -18.68 9.29
N CYS A 214 5.08 -17.46 9.07
CA CYS A 214 4.22 -17.12 7.93
C CYS A 214 4.88 -17.41 6.57
N ALA A 215 6.19 -17.16 6.44
CA ALA A 215 6.95 -17.43 5.22
C ALA A 215 6.82 -18.89 4.72
N ARG A 216 6.64 -19.84 5.62
CA ARG A 216 6.52 -21.27 5.29
C ARG A 216 5.18 -21.61 4.63
N ASP A 217 4.15 -20.86 4.98
CA ASP A 217 2.76 -21.12 4.61
C ASP A 217 2.27 -20.26 3.43
N VAL A 218 3.11 -19.35 2.91
CA VAL A 218 2.76 -18.57 1.72
C VAL A 218 2.54 -19.52 0.54
N THR A 219 1.48 -19.30 -0.23
CA THR A 219 1.13 -20.05 -1.45
C THR A 219 0.68 -19.09 -2.53
#